data_AF-A0A7V4YYY8-F1
#
_entry.id   AF-A0A7V4YYY8-F1
#
_cell.length_a   1.000
_cell.length_b   1.000
_cell.length_c   1.000
_cell.angle_alpha   90.00
_cell.angle_beta   90.00
_cell.angle_gamma   90.00
#
_symmetry.space_group_name_H-M   'P 1'
#
loop_
_entity.id
_entity.type
_entity.pdbx_description
1 polymer ?
#
loop_
_entity_poly.entity_id
_entity_poly.type
_entity_poly.pdbx_seq_one_letter_code
_entity_poly.pdbx_strand_id
1 'polypeptide(L)' 'MPSLLIRHIKTLVQAETQPRSVVKGADMAVLPEVHDAFLLIENERIAAFGPMSQCPER' A
#
# COMPACT_ATOMS: atom_id res chain seq x y z
N MET A 1 -15.85 8.01 -12.52
CA MET A 1 -14.46 8.48 -12.30
C MET A 1 -13.53 7.30 -12.54
N PRO A 2 -12.36 7.48 -13.17
CA PRO A 2 -11.44 6.37 -13.43
C PRO A 2 -10.94 5.81 -12.11
N SER A 3 -11.00 4.49 -11.97
CA SER A 3 -10.53 3.78 -10.79
C SER A 3 -9.89 2.46 -11.17
N LEU A 4 -8.84 2.07 -10.44
CA LEU A 4 -8.13 0.81 -10.59
C LEU A 4 -8.03 0.15 -9.21
N LEU A 5 -8.48 -1.10 -9.12
CA LEU A 5 -8.32 -1.93 -7.94
C LEU A 5 -7.40 -3.10 -8.28
N ILE A 6 -6.25 -3.15 -7.61
CA ILE A 6 -5.30 -4.27 -7.69
C ILE A 6 -5.52 -5.14 -6.44
N ARG A 7 -5.73 -6.45 -6.64
CA ARG A 7 -6.05 -7.43 -5.59
C ARG A 7 -5.06 -8.58 -5.60
N HIS A 8 -5.01 -9.33 -4.49
CA HIS A 8 -4.16 -10.52 -4.32
C HIS A 8 -2.67 -10.22 -4.57
N ILE A 9 -2.22 -9.04 -4.13
CA ILE A 9 -0.81 -8.69 -4.13
C ILE A 9 -0.13 -9.53 -3.07
N LYS A 10 0.87 -10.34 -3.45
CA LYS A 10 1.61 -11.18 -2.50
C LYS A 10 2.21 -10.36 -1.35
N THR A 11 2.93 -9.29 -1.70
CA THR A 11 3.48 -8.32 -0.74
C THR A 11 3.46 -6.92 -1.36
N LEU A 12 2.83 -5.97 -0.69
CA LEU A 12 2.91 -4.55 -0.98
C LEU A 12 4.01 -3.93 -0.11
N VAL A 13 5.08 -3.45 -0.73
CA VAL A 13 6.19 -2.77 -0.04
C VAL A 13 6.00 -1.26 0.00
N GLN A 14 6.71 -0.57 0.89
CA GLN A 14 6.58 0.87 1.14
C GLN A 14 5.16 1.27 1.56
N ALA A 15 4.44 0.37 2.21
CA ALA A 15 3.08 0.57 2.69
C ALA A 15 3.04 1.30 4.04
N GLU A 16 3.72 2.44 4.15
CA GLU A 16 3.76 3.22 5.39
C GLU A 16 2.51 4.10 5.56
N THR A 17 1.87 4.01 6.72
CA THR A 17 0.73 4.87 7.10
C THR A 17 1.15 6.14 7.83
N GLN A 18 2.39 6.15 8.32
CA GLN A 18 3.03 7.30 8.96
C GLN A 18 4.24 7.70 8.11
N PRO A 19 4.10 8.71 7.23
CA PRO A 19 5.17 9.13 6.32
C PRO A 19 6.40 9.60 7.09
N ARG A 20 7.57 9.17 6.64
CA ARG A 20 8.86 9.62 7.17
C ARG A 20 9.52 10.57 6.19
N SER A 21 10.05 11.69 6.67
CA SER A 21 10.71 12.66 5.79
C SER A 21 12.02 12.12 5.20
N VAL A 22 12.78 11.32 5.96
CA VAL A 22 14.04 10.69 5.54
C VAL A 22 14.23 9.37 6.29
N VAL A 23 14.71 8.34 5.59
CA VAL A 23 15.18 7.06 6.17
C VAL A 23 16.61 6.83 5.68
N LYS A 24 17.55 6.50 6.58
CA LYS A 24 18.98 6.34 6.23
C LYS A 24 19.70 5.35 7.14
N GLY A 25 20.78 4.74 6.64
CA GLY A 25 21.61 3.83 7.43
C GLY A 25 20.86 2.56 7.83
N ALA A 26 21.00 2.13 9.09
CA ALA A 26 20.36 0.92 9.61
C ALA A 26 18.83 0.92 9.47
N ASP A 27 18.20 2.11 9.51
CA ASP A 27 16.75 2.24 9.39
C ASP A 27 16.23 1.86 7.99
N MET A 28 17.09 1.86 6.96
CA MET A 28 16.72 1.42 5.60
C MET A 28 16.50 -0.10 5.52
N ALA A 29 16.98 -0.86 6.50
CA ALA A 29 16.69 -2.29 6.58
C ALA A 29 15.23 -2.57 6.98
N VAL A 30 14.53 -1.59 7.55
CA VAL A 30 13.13 -1.72 7.96
C VAL A 30 12.23 -1.20 6.85
N LEU A 31 11.74 -2.11 6.01
CA LEU A 31 10.81 -1.83 4.91
C LEU A 31 9.36 -2.10 5.36
N PRO A 32 8.49 -1.09 5.45
CA PRO A 32 7.08 -1.29 5.75
C PRO A 32 6.41 -2.10 4.64
N GLU A 33 5.77 -3.20 5.00
CA GLU A 33 5.12 -4.09 4.05
C GLU A 33 3.76 -4.59 4.55
N VAL A 34 2.89 -4.92 3.60
CA VAL A 34 1.62 -5.59 3.84
C VAL A 34 1.58 -6.86 2.99
N HIS A 35 1.44 -8.01 3.62
CA HIS A 35 1.24 -9.28 2.93
C HIS A 35 -0.22 -9.49 2.58
N ASP A 36 -0.48 -10.20 1.48
CA ASP A 36 -1.82 -10.47 0.96
C ASP A 36 -2.66 -9.18 0.89
N ALA A 37 -2.27 -8.27 0.00
CA ALA A 37 -2.70 -6.88 0.00
C ALA A 37 -3.58 -6.49 -1.20
N PHE A 38 -4.22 -5.32 -1.07
CA PHE A 38 -4.87 -4.60 -2.16
C PHE A 38 -4.33 -3.17 -2.28
N LEU A 39 -4.49 -2.58 -3.47
CA LEU A 39 -4.23 -1.17 -3.74
C LEU A 39 -5.39 -0.60 -4.57
N LEU A 40 -6.01 0.46 -4.06
CA LEU A 40 -7.04 1.23 -4.74
C LEU A 40 -6.48 2.56 -5.21
N ILE A 41 -6.62 2.81 -6.51
CA ILE A 41 -6.25 4.06 -7.16
C ILE A 41 -7.52 4.72 -7.71
N GLU A 42 -7.72 5.99 -7.38
CA GLU A 42 -8.82 6.80 -7.89
C GLU A 42 -8.29 8.15 -8.35
N ASN A 43 -8.69 8.59 -9.54
CA ASN A 43 -8.26 9.88 -10.10
C ASN A 43 -6.73 10.05 -10.01
N GLU A 44 -6.00 8.99 -10.40
CA GLU A 44 -4.53 8.93 -10.43
C GLU A 44 -3.85 9.07 -9.05
N ARG A 45 -4.59 8.91 -7.94
CA ARG A 45 -4.08 8.97 -6.57
C ARG A 45 -4.35 7.66 -5.83
N ILE A 46 -3.45 7.31 -4.92
CA ILE A 46 -3.69 6.22 -3.97
C ILE A 46 -4.83 6.65 -3.04
N ALA A 47 -5.97 5.99 -3.15
CA ALA A 47 -7.14 6.26 -2.33
C ALA A 47 -7.16 5.38 -1.07
N ALA A 48 -6.75 4.11 -1.21
CA ALA A 48 -6.62 3.18 -0.08
C ALA A 48 -5.64 2.04 -0.42
N PHE A 49 -5.01 1.47 0.60
CA PHE A 49 -4.27 0.22 0.52
C PHE A 49 -4.37 -0.51 1.86
N GLY A 50 -4.17 -1.82 1.85
CA GLY A 50 -4.27 -2.59 3.08
C GLY A 50 -4.31 -4.10 2.83
N PRO A 51 -4.56 -4.90 3.88
CA PRO A 51 -4.70 -6.34 3.74
C PRO A 51 -5.96 -6.67 2.94
N MET A 52 -5.95 -7.79 2.22
CA MET A 52 -7.07 -8.27 1.41
C MET A 52 -8.34 -8.50 2.22
N SER A 53 -8.21 -8.78 3.53
CA SER A 53 -9.33 -8.87 4.47
C SER A 53 -10.12 -7.56 4.63
N GLN A 54 -9.51 -6.42 4.27
CA GLN A 54 -10.13 -5.08 4.28
C GLN A 54 -10.36 -4.56 2.86
N CYS A 55 -10.16 -5.40 1.83
CA CYS A 55 -10.34 -4.99 0.45
C CYS A 55 -11.81 -4.58 0.21
N PRO A 56 -12.07 -3.38 -0.33
CA PRO A 56 -13.44 -2.95 -0.62
C PRO A 56 -14.06 -3.87 -1.67
N GLU A 57 -15.35 -4.14 -1.52
CA GLU A 57 -16.17 -4.76 -2.57
C GLU A 57 -16.48 -3.70 -3.63
N ARG A 58 -16.20 -4.02 -4.90
CA ARG A 58 -16.47 -3.18 -6.06
C ARG A 58 -17.08 -4.00 -7.17
#